data_AF-A0A1E5PV24-F1
#
_entry.id   AF-A0A1E5PV24-F1
#
_cell.length_a   1.000
_cell.length_b   1.000
_cell.length_c   1.000
_cell.angle_alpha   90.00
_cell.angle_beta   90.00
_cell.angle_gamma   90.00
#
_symmetry.space_group_name_H-M   'P 1'
#
loop_
_entity.id
_entity.type
_entity.pdbx_description
1 polymer ?
#
loop_
_entity_poly.entity_id
_entity_poly.type
_entity_poly.pdbx_seq_one_letter_code
_entity_poly.pdbx_strand_id
1 'polypeptide(L)' 'MSVFPDGTVRTTAANLDFTAGQTIPNLVVVPVVNGKVSFYNNAGSVDLIADVAGFYGF' A
#
# COMPACT_ATOMS: atom_id res chain seq x y z
N MET A 1 -6.23 -2.75 3.92
CA MET A 1 -4.86 -2.56 3.38
C MET A 1 -4.38 -1.17 3.73
N SER A 2 -3.17 -1.05 4.27
CA SER A 2 -2.49 0.25 4.47
C SER A 2 -1.18 0.25 3.68
N VAL A 3 -0.87 1.38 3.03
CA VAL A 3 0.34 1.63 2.25
C VAL A 3 0.97 2.91 2.76
N PHE A 4 2.25 2.86 3.13
CA PHE A 4 2.92 3.96 3.84
C PHE A 4 4.43 3.97 3.59
N PRO A 5 5.12 5.11 3.84
CA PRO A 5 6.55 5.22 3.61
C PRO A 5 7.35 4.21 4.43
N ASP A 6 8.38 3.64 3.82
CA ASP A 6 9.24 2.66 4.49
C ASP A 6 9.92 3.24 5.75
N GLY A 7 10.05 2.41 6.78
CA GLY A 7 10.67 2.81 8.05
C GLY A 7 9.84 3.77 8.92
N THR A 8 8.60 4.10 8.54
CA THR A 8 7.71 4.94 9.35
C THR A 8 6.72 4.10 10.18
N VAL A 9 6.24 4.65 11.29
CA VAL A 9 5.15 4.03 12.05
C VAL A 9 3.89 4.09 11.19
N ARG A 10 3.31 2.90 10.94
CA ARG A 10 2.05 2.77 10.21
C ARG A 10 0.95 3.63 10.86
N THR A 11 0.28 4.45 10.08
CA THR A 11 -0.91 5.19 10.53
C THR A 11 -2.13 4.25 10.57
N THR A 12 -3.18 4.63 11.29
CA THR A 12 -4.44 3.84 11.31
C THR A 12 -5.26 3.98 10.03
N ALA A 13 -4.81 4.78 9.05
CA ALA A 13 -5.52 4.96 7.80
C ALA A 13 -5.44 3.69 6.92
N ALA A 14 -6.59 3.25 6.43
CA ALA A 14 -6.68 2.24 5.39
C ALA A 14 -6.77 2.93 4.02
N ASN A 15 -6.08 2.37 3.02
CA ASN A 15 -6.19 2.80 1.63
C ASN A 15 -7.23 1.98 0.87
N LEU A 16 -7.45 0.73 1.27
CA LEU A 16 -8.42 -0.16 0.63
C LEU A 16 -8.97 -1.15 1.65
N ASP A 17 -10.29 -1.23 1.70
CA ASP A 17 -11.03 -2.19 2.52
C ASP A 17 -11.60 -3.28 1.61
N PHE A 18 -11.32 -4.53 1.95
CA PHE A 18 -11.72 -5.70 1.18
C PHE A 18 -11.96 -6.89 2.11
N THR A 19 -12.79 -7.83 1.66
CA THR A 19 -13.05 -9.11 2.31
C THR A 19 -12.53 -10.26 1.46
N ALA A 20 -12.44 -11.46 2.07
CA ALA A 20 -11.99 -12.66 1.37
C ALA A 20 -12.78 -12.91 0.08
N GLY A 21 -12.08 -13.32 -0.98
CA GLY A 21 -12.65 -13.59 -2.30
C GLY A 21 -12.80 -12.38 -3.22
N GLN A 22 -12.43 -11.17 -2.76
CA GLN A 22 -12.47 -9.97 -3.59
C GLN A 22 -11.12 -9.68 -4.24
N THR A 23 -11.15 -9.21 -5.50
CA THR A 23 -10.02 -8.60 -6.20
C THR A 23 -10.41 -7.17 -6.53
N ILE A 24 -9.78 -6.20 -5.86
CA ILE A 24 -10.14 -4.79 -5.96
C ILE A 24 -8.85 -3.97 -6.22
N PRO A 25 -8.77 -3.19 -7.32
CA PRO A 25 -7.63 -2.32 -7.56
C PRO A 25 -7.76 -0.98 -6.81
N ASN A 26 -6.62 -0.33 -6.54
CA ASN A 26 -6.57 1.07 -6.11
C ASN A 26 -5.27 1.73 -6.57
N LEU A 27 -5.30 3.05 -6.75
CA LEU A 27 -4.11 3.87 -6.98
C LEU A 27 -3.84 4.70 -5.73
N VAL A 28 -2.63 4.60 -5.19
CA VAL A 28 -2.17 5.39 -4.05
C VAL A 28 -0.91 6.16 -4.40
N VAL A 29 -0.73 7.32 -3.78
CA VAL A 29 0.52 8.06 -3.84
C VAL A 29 1.14 8.06 -2.45
N VAL A 30 2.38 7.59 -2.36
CA VAL A 30 3.11 7.41 -1.10
C VAL A 30 4.57 7.82 -1.30
N PRO A 31 5.16 8.59 -0.37
CA PRO A 31 6.60 8.85 -0.38
C PRO A 31 7.42 7.56 -0.40
N VAL A 32 8.38 7.48 -1.33
CA VAL A 32 9.33 6.37 -1.39
C VAL A 32 10.53 6.70 -0.52
N VAL A 33 10.89 5.78 0.37
CA VAL A 33 12.04 5.92 1.28
C VAL A 33 13.01 4.78 0.98
N ASN A 34 14.25 5.12 0.61
CA ASN A 34 15.29 4.15 0.23
C ASN A 34 14.85 3.14 -0.85
N GLY A 35 14.05 3.59 -1.82
CA GLY A 35 13.51 2.75 -2.89
C GLY A 35 12.42 1.77 -2.44
N LYS A 36 11.87 1.94 -1.24
CA LYS A 36 10.87 1.05 -0.64
C LYS A 36 9.60 1.78 -0.24
N VAL A 37 8.52 1.00 -0.23
CA VAL A 37 7.20 1.33 0.33
C VAL A 37 6.75 0.12 1.13
N SER A 38 6.09 0.37 2.26
CA SER A 38 5.59 -0.68 3.13
C SER A 38 4.09 -0.92 2.91
N PHE A 39 3.70 -2.19 2.85
CA PHE A 39 2.32 -2.64 2.75
C PHE A 39 1.94 -3.45 3.99
N TYR A 40 0.73 -3.25 4.50
CA TYR A 40 0.20 -3.99 5.64
C TYR A 40 -1.20 -4.53 5.35
N ASN A 41 -1.33 -5.85 5.45
CA ASN A 41 -2.61 -6.55 5.47
C ASN A 41 -3.05 -6.77 6.93
N ASN A 42 -4.28 -6.37 7.27
CA ASN A 42 -4.76 -6.41 8.65
C ASN A 42 -5.15 -7.81 9.13
N ALA A 43 -5.53 -8.71 8.22
CA ALA A 43 -5.96 -10.06 8.59
C ALA A 43 -5.77 -11.05 7.43
N GLY A 44 -5.41 -12.29 7.78
CA GLY A 44 -5.25 -13.37 6.82
C GLY A 44 -4.09 -13.16 5.83
N SER A 45 -4.17 -13.84 4.69
CA SER A 45 -3.22 -13.74 3.59
C SER A 45 -3.87 -13.07 2.39
N VAL A 46 -3.06 -12.38 1.57
CA VAL A 46 -3.51 -11.71 0.35
C VAL A 46 -2.48 -11.92 -0.75
N ASP A 47 -2.95 -12.13 -1.97
CA ASP A 47 -2.14 -12.00 -3.17
C ASP A 47 -2.07 -10.52 -3.56
N LEU A 48 -0.86 -9.95 -3.56
CA LEU A 48 -0.65 -8.53 -3.84
C LEU A 48 0.19 -8.36 -5.10
N ILE A 49 -0.34 -7.60 -6.05
CA ILE A 49 0.37 -7.09 -7.22
C ILE A 49 0.46 -5.58 -7.07
N ALA A 50 1.62 -5.00 -7.32
CA ALA A 50 1.84 -3.56 -7.27
C ALA A 50 2.64 -3.10 -8.49
N ASP A 51 2.09 -2.15 -9.22
CA ASP A 51 2.70 -1.49 -10.36
C ASP A 51 2.98 -0.02 -10.05
N VAL A 52 4.05 0.52 -10.61
CA VAL A 52 4.39 1.94 -10.48
C VAL A 52 3.87 2.70 -11.69
N ALA A 53 2.84 3.52 -11.49
CA ALA A 53 2.28 4.37 -12.54
C ALA A 53 3.20 5.56 -12.90
N GLY A 54 4.02 6.02 -11.96
CA GLY A 54 4.98 7.11 -12.17
C GLY A 54 5.53 7.67 -10.87
N PHE A 55 6.46 8.62 -11.01
CA PHE A 55 7.03 9.39 -9.93
C PHE A 55 6.86 10.87 -10.22
N TYR A 56 6.61 11.66 -9.17
CA TYR A 56 6.73 13.10 -9.24
C TYR A 56 7.51 13.57 -8.02
N GLY A 57 8.27 14.65 -8.20
CA GLY A 57 9.09 15.27 -7.18
C GLY A 57 9.46 16.69 -7.59
N PHE A 58 9.84 17.49 -6.60
CA PHE A 58 10.54 18.77 -6.81
C PHE A 58 12.04 18.52 -6.70
#